data_AF-A0A9X5XD54-F1
#
_entry.id   AF-A0A9X5XD54-F1
#
_cell.length_a   1.000
_cell.length_b   1.000
_cell.length_c   1.000
_cell.angle_alpha   90.00
_cell.angle_beta   90.00
_cell.angle_gamma   90.00
#
_symmetry.space_group_name_H-M   'P 1'
#
loop_
_entity.id
_entity.type
_entity.pdbx_description
1 polymer ?
#
loop_
_entity_poly.entity_id
_entity_poly.type
_entity_poly.pdbx_seq_one_letter_code
_entity_poly.pdbx_strand_id
1 'polypeptide(L)'
;RRGRTPAGTGGWLPSKEFLAPEELDDANRRIDEAAGAAGRDPSRTNRVYNLVGDRSTTQRVDLLTSWSVEHGMNGYIFSGPVDESALRPIIEKVAPAVREAVAKEHRR
;
A
#
# COMPACT_ATOMS: atom_id res chain seq x y z
N ARG A 1 5.96 34.02 -15.54
CA ARG A 1 5.29 33.14 -14.55
C ARG A 1 5.11 31.77 -15.19
N ARG A 2 5.94 30.76 -14.87
CA ARG A 2 5.73 29.38 -15.34
C ARG A 2 4.59 28.79 -14.51
N GLY A 3 3.54 28.29 -15.18
CA GLY A 3 2.41 27.63 -14.53
C GLY A 3 2.91 26.44 -13.73
N ARG A 4 2.75 26.49 -12.41
CA ARG A 4 2.98 25.34 -11.54
C ARG A 4 1.77 24.43 -11.73
N THR A 5 1.89 23.43 -12.59
CA THR A 5 0.99 22.28 -12.59
C THR A 5 0.90 21.79 -11.15
N PRO A 6 -0.30 21.49 -10.59
CA PRO A 6 -0.37 20.85 -9.28
C PRO A 6 0.54 19.63 -9.34
N ALA A 7 1.57 19.56 -8.49
CA ALA A 7 2.43 18.39 -8.44
C ALA A 7 1.52 17.20 -8.15
N GLY A 8 1.34 16.31 -9.13
CA GLY A 8 0.59 15.08 -8.92
C GLY A 8 1.13 14.37 -7.69
N THR A 9 0.27 13.69 -6.94
CA THR A 9 0.70 12.75 -5.90
C THR A 9 1.43 11.61 -6.62
N GLY A 10 2.74 11.74 -6.76
CA GLY A 10 3.55 10.65 -7.29
C GLY A 10 3.34 9.41 -6.43
N GLY A 11 3.21 8.27 -7.07
CA GLY A 11 3.08 6.98 -6.40
C GLY A 11 4.03 5.96 -7.01
N TRP A 12 4.18 4.84 -6.33
CA TRP A 12 4.96 3.72 -6.81
C TRP A 12 4.21 2.41 -6.53
N LEU A 13 4.41 1.43 -7.41
CA LEU A 13 3.62 0.20 -7.43
C LEU A 13 4.53 -1.01 -7.71
N PRO A 14 5.23 -1.53 -6.69
CA PRO A 14 5.96 -2.78 -6.82
C PRO A 14 4.99 -3.97 -6.86
N SER A 15 5.45 -5.09 -7.40
CA SER A 15 4.77 -6.37 -7.20
C SER A 15 5.57 -7.24 -6.25
N LYS A 16 4.89 -7.96 -5.37
CA LYS A 16 5.49 -8.83 -4.35
C LYS A 16 6.43 -9.88 -4.95
N GLU A 17 6.12 -10.34 -6.14
CA GLU A 17 6.86 -11.37 -6.86
C GLU A 17 8.25 -10.89 -7.34
N PHE A 18 8.48 -9.57 -7.38
CA PHE A 18 9.75 -8.97 -7.81
C PHE A 18 10.47 -8.18 -6.72
N LEU A 19 9.75 -7.76 -5.68
CA LEU A 19 10.31 -7.03 -4.55
C LEU A 19 9.68 -7.59 -3.28
N ALA A 20 10.48 -8.28 -2.48
CA ALA A 20 10.00 -8.92 -1.26
C ALA A 20 9.70 -7.88 -0.17
N PRO A 21 8.84 -8.19 0.82
CA PRO A 21 8.51 -7.27 1.91
C PRO A 21 9.74 -6.71 2.63
N GLU A 22 10.77 -7.53 2.82
CA GLU A 22 12.01 -7.19 3.52
C GLU A 22 12.84 -6.13 2.77
N GLU A 23 12.57 -5.93 1.48
CA GLU A 23 13.23 -4.94 0.63
C GLU A 23 12.43 -3.63 0.52
N LEU A 24 11.19 -3.59 1.05
CA LEU A 24 10.29 -2.45 0.89
C LEU A 24 10.82 -1.20 1.56
N ASP A 25 11.45 -1.29 2.73
CA ASP A 25 11.95 -0.12 3.46
C ASP A 25 13.03 0.62 2.66
N ASP A 26 13.95 -0.15 2.08
CA ASP A 26 15.01 0.38 1.23
C ASP A 26 14.46 0.97 -0.07
N ALA A 27 13.48 0.34 -0.70
CA ALA A 27 12.82 0.87 -1.87
C ALA A 27 12.05 2.16 -1.54
N ASN A 28 11.31 2.16 -0.42
CA ASN A 28 10.52 3.27 0.07
C ASN A 28 11.37 4.51 0.37
N ARG A 29 12.54 4.34 0.97
CA ARG A 29 13.50 5.41 1.20
C ARG A 29 13.92 6.11 -0.10
N ARG A 30 14.23 5.33 -1.15
CA ARG A 30 14.59 5.89 -2.46
C ARG A 30 13.44 6.68 -3.08
N ILE A 31 12.21 6.21 -2.90
CA ILE A 31 11.00 6.92 -3.35
C ILE A 31 10.81 8.23 -2.58
N ASP A 32 11.08 8.23 -1.28
CA ASP A 32 10.96 9.42 -0.43
C ASP A 32 12.01 10.48 -0.76
N GLU A 33 13.25 10.06 -0.99
CA GLU A 33 14.32 10.93 -1.48
C GLU A 33 13.95 11.56 -2.82
N ALA A 34 13.40 10.77 -3.75
CA ALA A 34 12.93 11.27 -5.04
C ALA A 34 11.70 12.20 -4.91
N ALA A 35 10.84 11.98 -3.93
CA ALA A 35 9.74 12.89 -3.61
C ALA A 35 10.26 14.22 -3.08
N GLY A 36 11.16 14.19 -2.09
CA GLY A 36 11.79 15.36 -1.50
C GLY A 36 12.57 16.19 -2.53
N ALA A 37 13.38 15.54 -3.38
CA ALA A 37 14.12 16.21 -4.46
C ALA A 37 13.20 16.91 -5.48
N ALA A 38 11.98 16.39 -5.66
CA ALA A 38 10.95 17.00 -6.51
C ALA A 38 10.10 18.06 -5.77
N GLY A 39 10.39 18.38 -4.51
CA GLY A 39 9.61 19.31 -3.68
C GLY A 39 8.22 18.79 -3.30
N ARG A 40 8.03 17.46 -3.30
CA ARG A 40 6.80 16.79 -2.85
C ARG A 40 6.98 16.29 -1.42
N ASP A 41 5.88 16.28 -0.67
CA ASP A 41 5.84 15.69 0.66
C ASP A 41 5.86 14.15 0.56
N PRO A 42 6.90 13.45 1.06
CA PRO A 42 6.99 11.99 1.00
C PRO A 42 5.83 11.29 1.71
N SER A 43 5.23 11.90 2.74
CA SER A 43 4.08 11.33 3.46
C SER A 43 2.82 11.24 2.60
N ARG A 44 2.78 11.98 1.47
CA ARG A 44 1.68 11.97 0.50
C ARG A 44 1.93 11.04 -0.68
N THR A 45 2.96 10.21 -0.62
CA THR A 45 3.26 9.21 -1.64
C THR A 45 2.25 8.07 -1.57
N ASN A 46 1.62 7.74 -2.69
CA ASN A 46 0.82 6.52 -2.80
C ASN A 46 1.77 5.32 -3.01
N ARG A 47 1.74 4.36 -2.08
CA ARG A 47 2.57 3.14 -2.08
C ARG A 47 1.65 1.94 -2.23
N VAL A 48 1.54 1.43 -3.45
CA VAL A 48 0.57 0.40 -3.79
C VAL A 48 1.27 -0.93 -4.00
N TYR A 49 1.06 -1.93 -3.14
CA TYR A 49 1.69 -3.24 -3.33
C TYR A 49 0.80 -4.14 -4.19
N ASN A 50 1.31 -4.67 -5.29
CA ASN A 50 0.62 -5.66 -6.10
C ASN A 50 0.94 -7.08 -5.64
N LEU A 51 -0.08 -7.93 -5.55
CA LEU A 51 0.02 -9.30 -5.04
C LEU A 51 -0.71 -10.28 -5.94
N VAL A 52 -0.06 -11.41 -6.23
CA VAL A 52 -0.67 -12.53 -6.93
C VAL A 52 -1.10 -13.64 -5.96
N GLY A 53 -2.24 -14.25 -6.26
CA GLY A 53 -2.71 -15.46 -5.61
C GLY A 53 -3.83 -15.22 -4.60
N ASP A 54 -4.57 -16.30 -4.34
CA ASP A 54 -5.65 -16.29 -3.36
C ASP A 54 -5.13 -16.50 -1.93
N ARG A 55 -5.83 -15.90 -0.97
CA ARG A 55 -5.51 -15.96 0.47
C ARG A 55 -6.82 -15.91 1.25
N SER A 56 -6.83 -16.54 2.42
CA SER A 56 -7.97 -16.40 3.33
C SER A 56 -8.12 -14.95 3.81
N THR A 57 -9.34 -14.59 4.25
CA THR A 57 -9.62 -13.26 4.83
C THR A 57 -8.64 -12.92 5.96
N THR A 58 -8.41 -13.86 6.89
CA THR A 58 -7.50 -13.65 8.02
C THR A 58 -6.07 -13.41 7.56
N GLN A 59 -5.56 -14.26 6.65
CA GLN A 59 -4.21 -14.08 6.09
C GLN A 59 -4.05 -12.73 5.40
N ARG A 60 -5.07 -12.25 4.68
CA ARG A 60 -5.04 -10.91 4.09
C ARG A 60 -4.98 -9.84 5.18
N VAL A 61 -5.84 -9.90 6.21
CA VAL A 61 -5.83 -8.89 7.28
C VAL A 61 -4.47 -8.80 7.95
N ASP A 62 -3.87 -9.94 8.32
CA ASP A 62 -2.59 -9.97 9.01
C ASP A 62 -1.46 -9.35 8.17
N LEU A 63 -1.33 -9.80 6.91
CA LEU A 63 -0.27 -9.33 6.00
C LEU A 63 -0.41 -7.85 5.66
N LEU A 64 -1.62 -7.42 5.31
CA LEU A 64 -1.86 -6.03 4.92
C LEU A 64 -1.70 -5.09 6.11
N THR A 65 -2.04 -5.53 7.33
CA THR A 65 -1.79 -4.74 8.53
C THR A 65 -0.28 -4.60 8.78
N SER A 66 0.45 -5.71 8.76
CA SER A 66 1.91 -5.73 8.92
C SER A 66 2.59 -4.81 7.90
N TRP A 67 2.34 -4.96 6.61
CA TRP A 67 2.98 -4.11 5.59
C TRP A 67 2.57 -2.64 5.66
N SER A 68 1.37 -2.33 6.15
CA SER A 68 0.96 -0.94 6.35
C SER A 68 1.68 -0.29 7.52
N VAL A 69 1.85 -1.02 8.63
CA VAL A 69 2.49 -0.51 9.85
C VAL A 69 4.01 -0.51 9.73
N GLU A 70 4.58 -1.62 9.26
CA GLU A 70 6.03 -1.85 9.23
C GLU A 70 6.68 -1.12 8.05
N HIS A 71 6.07 -1.20 6.86
CA HIS A 71 6.67 -0.68 5.62
C HIS A 71 5.93 0.55 5.07
N GLY A 72 4.89 1.05 5.74
CA GLY A 72 4.16 2.25 5.32
C GLY A 72 3.38 2.10 4.00
N MET A 73 3.09 0.88 3.55
CA MET A 73 2.26 0.64 2.37
C MET A 73 0.83 1.13 2.62
N ASN A 74 0.20 1.77 1.63
CA ASN A 74 -1.11 2.43 1.82
C ASN A 74 -2.15 2.10 0.74
N GLY A 75 -1.81 1.20 -0.18
CA GLY A 75 -2.74 0.63 -1.15
C GLY A 75 -2.31 -0.77 -1.56
N TYR A 76 -3.28 -1.55 -2.03
CA TYR A 76 -3.06 -2.94 -2.40
C TYR A 76 -3.85 -3.28 -3.66
N ILE A 77 -3.22 -4.03 -4.56
CA ILE A 77 -3.86 -4.63 -5.73
C ILE A 77 -3.77 -6.13 -5.60
N PHE A 78 -4.88 -6.82 -5.81
CA PHE A 78 -4.96 -8.27 -5.81
C PHE A 78 -5.19 -8.75 -7.23
N SER A 79 -4.30 -9.62 -7.72
CA SER A 79 -4.54 -10.36 -8.95
C SER A 79 -5.38 -11.59 -8.65
N GLY A 80 -6.54 -11.71 -9.29
CA GLY A 80 -7.47 -12.82 -9.11
C GLY A 80 -8.81 -12.57 -9.82
N PRO A 81 -9.81 -13.44 -9.59
CA PRO A 81 -11.17 -13.22 -10.09
C PRO A 81 -11.73 -11.88 -9.61
N VAL A 82 -12.46 -11.19 -10.48
CA VAL A 82 -13.09 -9.88 -10.19
C VAL A 82 -14.61 -9.99 -10.07
N ASP A 83 -15.12 -11.19 -9.82
CA ASP A 83 -16.54 -11.41 -9.55
C ASP A 83 -16.91 -11.03 -8.10
N GLU A 84 -18.21 -10.96 -7.86
CA GLU A 84 -18.76 -10.54 -6.57
C GLU A 84 -18.34 -11.45 -5.41
N SER A 85 -18.18 -12.76 -5.64
CA SER A 85 -17.80 -13.71 -4.60
C SER A 85 -16.36 -13.50 -4.13
N ALA A 86 -15.48 -13.07 -5.04
CA ALA A 86 -14.10 -12.73 -4.74
C ALA A 86 -13.95 -11.34 -4.12
N LEU A 87 -14.70 -10.34 -4.61
CA LEU A 87 -14.59 -8.95 -4.16
C LEU A 87 -15.31 -8.67 -2.84
N ARG A 88 -16.48 -9.28 -2.60
CA ARG A 88 -17.30 -9.01 -1.42
C ARG A 88 -16.55 -9.24 -0.10
N PRO A 89 -15.82 -10.36 0.13
CA PRO A 89 -15.04 -10.54 1.34
C PRO A 89 -13.93 -9.48 1.51
N ILE A 90 -13.31 -9.04 0.42
CA ILE A 90 -12.27 -8.02 0.46
C ILE A 90 -12.85 -6.68 0.93
N ILE A 91 -13.99 -6.28 0.35
CA ILE A 91 -14.64 -5.00 0.65
C ILE A 91 -15.29 -5.02 2.03
N GLU A 92 -16.08 -6.04 2.34
CA GLU A 92 -16.92 -6.07 3.55
C GLU A 92 -16.15 -6.55 4.79
N LYS A 93 -15.06 -7.31 4.64
CA LYS A 93 -14.33 -7.91 5.78
C LYS A 93 -12.88 -7.46 5.86
N VAL A 94 -12.11 -7.61 4.79
CA VAL A 94 -10.66 -7.34 4.82
C VAL A 94 -10.38 -5.84 5.00
N ALA A 95 -10.94 -5.00 4.13
CA ALA A 95 -10.68 -3.56 4.15
C ALA A 95 -11.02 -2.88 5.50
N PRO A 96 -12.19 -3.11 6.14
CA PRO A 96 -12.47 -2.51 7.45
C PRO A 96 -11.57 -3.08 8.56
N ALA A 97 -11.31 -4.39 8.57
CA ALA A 97 -10.47 -5.01 9.60
C ALA A 97 -9.03 -4.50 9.56
N VAL A 98 -8.44 -4.33 8.36
CA VAL A 98 -7.10 -3.74 8.21
C VAL A 98 -7.08 -2.29 8.71
N ARG A 99 -8.08 -1.48 8.33
CA ARG A 99 -8.17 -0.08 8.79
C ARG A 99 -8.25 0.01 10.32
N GLU A 100 -9.05 -0.84 10.95
CA GLU A 100 -9.18 -0.90 12.41
C GLU A 100 -7.86 -1.32 13.07
N ALA A 101 -7.22 -2.36 12.56
CA ALA A 101 -5.97 -2.89 13.11
C ALA A 101 -4.82 -1.88 13.00
N VAL A 102 -4.63 -1.27 11.83
CA VAL A 102 -3.64 -0.20 11.61
C VAL A 102 -3.90 0.98 12.55
N ALA A 103 -5.16 1.42 12.69
CA ALA A 103 -5.51 2.51 13.59
C ALA A 103 -5.24 2.15 15.06
N LYS A 104 -5.40 0.87 15.45
CA LYS A 104 -5.08 0.38 16.79
C LYS A 104 -3.57 0.40 17.05
N GLU A 105 -2.76 -0.06 16.10
CA GLU A 105 -1.29 -0.04 16.24
C GLU A 105 -0.75 1.39 16.31
N HIS A 106 -1.29 2.34 15.54
CA HIS A 106 -0.86 3.74 15.62
C HIS A 106 -1.28 4.50 16.89
N ARG A 107 -2.21 3.96 17.69
CA ARG A 107 -2.60 4.55 18.98
C ARG A 107 -1.80 4.00 20.17
N ARG A 108 -1.01 2.95 19.96
CA ARG A 108 -0.15 2.37 20.99
C ARG A 108 1.14 3.17 21.12
#